data_AF-A0A4Q5XK64-F1
#
_entry.id   AF-A0A4Q5XK64-F1
#
_cell.length_a   1.000
_cell.length_b   1.000
_cell.length_c   1.000
_cell.angle_alpha   90.00
_cell.angle_beta   90.00
_cell.angle_gamma   90.00
#
_symmetry.space_group_name_H-M   'P 1'
#
loop_
_entity.id
_entity.type
_entity.pdbx_description
1 polymer ?
#
loop_
_entity_poly.entity_id
_entity_poly.type
_entity_poly.pdbx_seq_one_letter_code
_entity_poly.pdbx_strand_id
1 'polypeptide(L)'
;MDASTTAERARYPFFNNGLYDVDGEGSYPATDQGLYDLTLNAEDRGLFRPPSLRNVALTAPYMHDGSIATLREVLQHYSAGGTVTTSGPAAGDGRKSPLKSGLIRGFALNEAETTDVLSFFDALTDERFVRNPALAAPEP
;
A
#
# COMPACT_ATOMS: atom_id res chain seq x y z
N MET A 1 -15.23 12.38 31.19
CA MET A 1 -14.79 12.88 29.88
C MET A 1 -15.11 11.79 28.87
N ASP A 2 -16.27 12.00 28.24
CA ASP A 2 -16.70 11.60 26.90
C ASP A 2 -16.23 10.27 26.30
N ALA A 3 -17.15 9.31 26.35
CA ALA A 3 -17.13 8.00 25.71
C ALA A 3 -17.32 8.03 24.17
N SER A 4 -16.72 9.02 23.48
CA SER A 4 -16.89 9.20 22.02
C SER A 4 -15.67 8.81 21.17
N THR A 5 -14.60 8.29 21.76
CA THR A 5 -13.34 8.06 20.99
C THR A 5 -13.20 6.63 20.44
N THR A 6 -14.01 5.67 20.88
CA THR A 6 -13.85 4.26 20.46
C THR A 6 -14.84 3.82 19.38
N ALA A 7 -15.98 4.51 19.23
CA ALA A 7 -17.09 4.06 18.38
C ALA A 7 -17.06 4.58 16.93
N GLU A 8 -16.17 5.51 16.57
CA GLU A 8 -16.17 6.11 15.22
C GLU A 8 -15.10 5.54 14.27
N ARG A 9 -14.18 4.70 14.77
CA ARG A 9 -13.11 4.09 13.95
C ARG A 9 -13.59 3.02 12.96
N ALA A 10 -14.90 2.76 12.89
CA ALA A 10 -15.50 1.86 11.92
C ALA A 10 -15.92 2.53 10.59
N ARG A 11 -15.64 3.83 10.37
CA ARG A 11 -16.23 4.53 9.22
C ARG A 11 -15.48 4.43 7.89
N TYR A 12 -14.19 4.12 7.84
CA TYR A 12 -13.52 3.84 6.57
C TYR A 12 -12.28 2.95 6.76
N PRO A 13 -12.10 1.88 5.94
CA PRO A 13 -10.96 0.97 6.09
C PRO A 13 -9.71 1.58 5.43
N PHE A 14 -9.16 2.66 6.00
CA PHE A 14 -7.85 3.17 5.60
C PHE A 14 -6.76 2.57 6.50
N PHE A 15 -5.60 2.28 5.92
CA PHE A 15 -4.49 1.68 6.62
C PHE A 15 -3.16 2.28 6.16
N ASN A 16 -2.23 2.37 7.10
CA ASN A 16 -0.84 2.69 6.83
C ASN A 16 -0.05 1.39 6.74
N ASN A 17 0.56 1.13 5.59
CA ASN A 17 1.32 -0.10 5.34
C ASN A 17 2.81 -0.01 5.71
N GLY A 18 3.26 1.12 6.25
CA GLY A 18 4.66 1.34 6.59
C GLY A 18 5.55 1.58 5.38
N LEU A 19 5.03 2.22 4.34
CA LEU A 19 5.83 2.61 3.17
C LEU A 19 6.84 3.71 3.52
N TYR A 20 6.42 4.67 4.35
CA TYR A 20 7.25 5.80 4.77
C TYR A 20 7.15 6.10 6.27
N ASP A 21 8.20 6.77 6.75
CA ASP A 21 8.31 7.40 8.05
C ASP A 21 9.39 8.49 7.97
N VAL A 22 9.07 9.58 7.27
CA VAL A 22 10.07 10.57 6.83
C VAL A 22 10.63 11.40 7.98
N ASP A 23 9.79 11.71 8.97
CA ASP A 23 10.15 12.50 10.16
C ASP A 23 10.40 11.64 11.41
N GLY A 24 10.19 10.33 11.34
CA GLY A 24 10.25 9.42 12.49
C GLY A 24 8.98 9.43 13.35
N GLU A 25 7.98 10.25 13.00
CA GLU A 25 6.73 10.44 13.74
C GLU A 25 5.51 10.02 12.88
N GLY A 26 5.75 9.28 11.80
CA GLY A 26 4.73 8.71 10.93
C GLY A 26 4.39 9.55 9.69
N SER A 27 5.13 10.62 9.39
CA SER A 27 4.90 11.42 8.20
C SER A 27 5.28 10.68 6.92
N TYR A 28 4.51 10.93 5.87
CA TYR A 28 4.79 10.50 4.50
C TYR A 28 5.52 11.62 3.73
N PRO A 29 5.86 11.46 2.44
CA PRO A 29 6.36 12.57 1.64
C PRO A 29 5.37 13.75 1.63
N ALA A 30 5.86 14.99 1.68
CA ALA A 30 5.01 16.18 1.79
C ALA A 30 4.03 16.38 0.62
N THR A 31 4.22 15.67 -0.49
CA THR A 31 3.35 15.68 -1.67
C THR A 31 2.12 14.78 -1.53
N ASP A 32 2.12 13.83 -0.59
CA ASP A 32 1.01 12.91 -0.35
C ASP A 32 1.07 12.38 1.08
N GLN A 33 0.20 12.90 1.97
CA GLN A 33 0.09 12.43 3.35
C GLN A 33 -1.07 11.46 3.56
N GLY A 34 -1.78 11.09 2.49
CA GLY A 34 -3.00 10.29 2.56
C GLY A 34 -4.18 11.01 3.19
N LEU A 35 -4.95 10.31 4.04
CA LEU A 35 -6.19 10.84 4.61
C LEU A 35 -5.97 12.16 5.39
N TYR A 36 -4.79 12.35 5.98
CA TYR A 36 -4.40 13.61 6.64
C TYR A 36 -4.61 14.85 5.76
N ASP A 37 -4.36 14.79 4.45
CA ASP A 37 -4.48 15.95 3.56
C ASP A 37 -5.92 16.48 3.48
N LEU A 38 -6.90 15.65 3.85
CA LEU A 38 -8.31 16.01 3.92
C LEU A 38 -8.77 16.32 5.35
N THR A 39 -8.32 15.53 6.33
CA THR A 39 -8.84 15.61 7.71
C THR A 39 -8.05 16.56 8.60
N LEU A 40 -6.77 16.80 8.28
CA LEU A 40 -5.79 17.53 9.07
C LEU A 40 -5.53 16.93 10.47
N ASN A 41 -6.00 15.71 10.73
CA ASN A 41 -5.74 15.01 11.98
C ASN A 41 -4.43 14.24 11.88
N ALA A 42 -3.44 14.54 12.73
CA ALA A 42 -2.12 13.91 12.65
C ALA A 42 -2.14 12.38 12.73
N GLU A 43 -3.14 11.78 13.40
CA GLU A 43 -3.32 10.32 13.46
C GLU A 43 -3.70 9.69 12.11
N ASP A 44 -4.17 10.49 11.14
CA ASP A 44 -4.60 10.03 9.81
C ASP A 44 -3.45 10.02 8.78
N ARG A 45 -2.22 10.33 9.18
CA ARG A 45 -1.07 10.34 8.27
C ARG A 45 -0.74 8.94 7.76
N GLY A 46 -0.50 8.86 6.45
CA GLY A 46 -0.18 7.62 5.77
C GLY A 46 -1.35 6.63 5.70
N LEU A 47 -2.57 7.05 6.04
CA LEU A 47 -3.76 6.22 5.91
C LEU A 47 -4.28 6.27 4.47
N PHE A 48 -4.21 5.11 3.78
CA PHE A 48 -4.71 4.93 2.42
C PHE A 48 -5.76 3.83 2.34
N ARG A 49 -6.67 3.96 1.38
CA ARG A 49 -7.67 2.92 1.11
C ARG A 49 -6.98 1.76 0.37
N PRO A 50 -7.14 0.50 0.83
CA PRO A 50 -6.68 -0.65 0.07
C PRO A 50 -7.35 -0.71 -1.31
N PRO A 51 -6.57 -0.83 -2.40
CA PRO A 51 -7.14 -1.06 -3.72
C PRO A 51 -7.66 -2.51 -3.85
N SER A 52 -8.50 -2.75 -4.86
CA SER A 52 -8.86 -4.10 -5.28
C SER A 52 -7.64 -4.83 -5.83
N LEU A 53 -7.57 -6.15 -5.65
CA LEU A 53 -6.52 -7.01 -6.22
C LEU A 53 -6.89 -7.61 -7.60
N ARG A 54 -8.11 -7.39 -8.09
CA ARG A 54 -8.47 -7.81 -9.46
C ARG A 54 -7.60 -7.08 -10.48
N ASN A 55 -7.04 -7.83 -11.43
CA ASN A 55 -6.09 -7.36 -12.45
C ASN A 55 -4.77 -6.78 -11.88
N VAL A 56 -4.43 -7.05 -10.62
CA VAL A 56 -3.25 -6.44 -9.99
C VAL A 56 -1.95 -6.76 -10.72
N ALA A 57 -1.85 -7.93 -11.36
CA ALA A 57 -0.68 -8.31 -12.17
C ALA A 57 -0.41 -7.37 -13.37
N LEU A 58 -1.38 -6.54 -13.77
CA LEU A 58 -1.32 -5.67 -14.95
C LEU A 58 -1.26 -4.17 -14.60
N THR A 59 -1.16 -3.81 -13.32
CA THR A 59 -1.28 -2.42 -12.86
C THR A 59 -0.01 -1.90 -12.21
N ALA A 60 1.15 -2.38 -12.65
CA ALA A 60 2.41 -1.77 -12.24
C ALA A 60 2.51 -0.31 -12.76
N PRO A 61 3.20 0.59 -12.04
CA PRO A 61 3.82 0.38 -10.72
C PRO A 61 2.80 0.40 -9.57
N TYR A 62 3.21 -0.09 -8.41
CA TYR A 62 2.38 -0.36 -7.23
C TYR A 62 2.51 0.69 -6.14
N MET A 63 1.63 0.60 -5.13
CA MET A 63 1.39 1.59 -4.07
C MET A 63 0.66 2.84 -4.60
N HIS A 64 0.35 3.78 -3.71
CA HIS A 64 -0.38 5.01 -4.03
C HIS A 64 0.38 5.97 -4.98
N ASP A 65 1.71 5.86 -5.00
CA ASP A 65 2.65 6.79 -5.61
C ASP A 65 3.49 6.12 -6.70
N GLY A 66 3.25 4.83 -6.99
CA GLY A 66 4.04 4.07 -7.96
C GLY A 66 5.48 3.81 -7.53
N SER A 67 5.80 3.90 -6.24
CA SER A 67 7.17 3.75 -5.73
C SER A 67 7.75 2.33 -5.84
N ILE A 68 6.90 1.31 -6.02
CA ILE A 68 7.32 -0.10 -6.11
C ILE A 68 7.04 -0.65 -7.50
N ALA A 69 8.04 -1.20 -8.17
CA ALA A 69 7.93 -1.55 -9.59
C ALA A 69 7.24 -2.90 -9.82
N THR A 70 7.42 -3.87 -8.91
CA THR A 70 6.96 -5.25 -9.12
C THR A 70 6.14 -5.80 -7.94
N LEU A 71 5.22 -6.74 -8.21
CA LEU A 71 4.51 -7.46 -7.14
C LEU A 71 5.45 -8.23 -6.21
N ARG A 72 6.60 -8.69 -6.71
CA ARG A 72 7.62 -9.34 -5.89
C ARG A 72 8.21 -8.37 -4.86
N GLU A 73 8.50 -7.14 -5.27
CA GLU A 73 8.95 -6.09 -4.34
C GLU A 73 7.85 -5.67 -3.37
N VAL A 74 6.56 -5.70 -3.79
CA VAL A 74 5.44 -5.51 -2.87
C VAL A 74 5.43 -6.59 -1.79
N LEU A 75 5.66 -7.85 -2.15
CA LEU A 75 5.78 -8.94 -1.17
C LEU A 75 6.99 -8.74 -0.24
N GLN A 76 8.12 -8.24 -0.76
CA GLN A 76 9.28 -7.91 0.07
C GLN A 76 8.98 -6.76 1.05
N HIS A 77 8.22 -5.75 0.64
CA HIS A 77 7.76 -4.68 1.52
C HIS A 77 6.94 -5.26 2.69
N TYR A 78 5.96 -6.11 2.41
CA TYR A 78 5.12 -6.71 3.46
C TYR A 78 5.90 -7.71 4.33
N SER A 79 6.75 -8.55 3.74
CA SER A 79 7.56 -9.53 4.49
C SER A 79 8.56 -8.87 5.43
N ALA A 80 9.10 -7.71 5.04
CA ALA A 80 9.93 -6.89 5.91
C ALA A 80 9.15 -6.04 6.92
N GLY A 81 7.81 -6.02 6.84
CA GLY A 81 6.94 -5.23 7.69
C GLY A 81 6.98 -3.72 7.41
N GLY A 82 7.32 -3.33 6.18
CA GLY A 82 7.48 -1.95 5.74
C GLY A 82 8.78 -1.73 4.94
N THR A 83 8.89 -0.55 4.33
CA THR A 83 10.05 -0.15 3.53
C THR A 83 11.04 0.68 4.35
N VAL A 84 12.34 0.51 4.07
CA VAL A 84 13.38 1.42 4.54
C VAL A 84 13.91 2.18 3.34
N THR A 85 13.76 3.49 3.35
CA THR A 85 14.28 4.38 2.32
C THR A 85 15.54 5.02 2.85
N THR A 86 16.69 4.69 2.26
CA THR A 86 18.00 5.05 2.83
C THR A 86 18.50 6.44 2.44
N SER A 87 17.92 7.07 1.42
CA SER A 87 18.36 8.38 0.95
C SER A 87 17.24 9.14 0.22
N GLY A 88 17.49 10.42 -0.02
CA GLY A 88 16.55 11.31 -0.70
C GLY A 88 15.50 11.95 0.24
N PRO A 89 14.59 12.76 -0.31
CA PRO A 89 13.61 13.51 0.48
C PRO A 89 12.56 12.63 1.18
N ALA A 90 12.43 11.37 0.77
CA ALA A 90 11.56 10.37 1.41
C ALA A 90 12.35 9.37 2.29
N ALA A 91 13.61 9.68 2.63
CA ALA A 91 14.41 8.85 3.52
C ALA A 91 13.72 8.68 4.87
N GLY A 92 13.73 7.46 5.41
CA GLY A 92 12.97 7.09 6.59
C GLY A 92 12.86 5.58 6.75
N ASP A 93 12.38 5.14 7.92
CA ASP A 93 12.19 3.73 8.24
C ASP A 93 10.70 3.44 8.47
N GLY A 94 9.97 3.19 7.38
CA GLY A 94 8.53 2.90 7.43
C GLY A 94 8.18 1.67 8.28
N ARG A 95 9.15 0.79 8.58
CA ARG A 95 8.95 -0.34 9.50
C ARG A 95 8.76 0.13 10.95
N LYS A 96 9.25 1.31 11.30
CA LYS A 96 9.18 1.93 12.63
C LYS A 96 8.09 2.98 12.79
N SER A 97 7.40 3.34 11.71
CA SER A 97 6.31 4.31 11.75
C SER A 97 5.34 4.04 12.91
N PRO A 98 5.11 5.00 13.82
CA PRO A 98 4.22 4.81 14.96
C PRO A 98 2.74 4.72 14.56
N LEU A 99 2.40 5.18 13.35
CA LEU A 99 1.04 5.17 12.80
C LEU A 99 0.78 3.98 11.88
N LYS A 100 1.76 3.10 11.68
CA LYS A 100 1.62 1.88 10.88
C LYS A 100 0.56 0.95 11.47
N SER A 101 -0.23 0.33 10.59
CA SER A 101 -1.22 -0.67 11.00
C SER A 101 -0.54 -1.84 11.71
N GLY A 102 -1.12 -2.25 12.85
CA GLY A 102 -0.68 -3.43 13.61
C GLY A 102 -0.84 -4.76 12.86
N LEU A 103 -1.44 -4.77 11.67
CA LEU A 103 -1.48 -5.91 10.75
C LEU A 103 -0.16 -6.09 10.00
N ILE A 104 0.63 -5.02 9.86
CA ILE A 104 1.89 -5.03 9.13
C ILE A 104 3.01 -5.47 10.07
N ARG A 105 3.07 -6.78 10.24
CA ARG A 105 4.13 -7.48 10.96
C ARG A 105 4.94 -8.23 9.92
N GLY A 106 6.26 -8.01 9.91
CA GLY A 106 7.14 -8.77 9.03
C GLY A 106 7.00 -10.27 9.25
N PHE A 107 7.20 -11.04 8.20
CA PHE A 107 7.07 -12.49 8.19
C PHE A 107 8.08 -13.10 7.23
N ALA A 108 8.42 -14.37 7.44
CA ALA A 108 9.27 -15.10 6.53
C ALA A 108 8.46 -15.56 5.31
N LEU A 109 9.06 -15.41 4.13
CA LEU A 109 8.57 -15.92 2.87
C LEU A 109 9.72 -16.65 2.20
N ASN A 110 9.52 -17.90 1.84
CA ASN A 110 10.46 -18.61 0.97
C ASN A 110 10.10 -18.41 -0.51
N GLU A 111 10.96 -18.87 -1.42
CA GLU A 111 10.76 -18.65 -2.86
C GLU A 111 9.54 -19.39 -3.43
N ALA A 112 9.21 -20.57 -2.90
CA ALA A 112 8.03 -21.31 -3.34
C ALA A 112 6.76 -20.57 -2.92
N GLU A 113 6.66 -20.13 -1.66
CA GLU A 113 5.51 -19.34 -1.17
C GLU A 113 5.38 -18.01 -1.92
N THR A 114 6.51 -17.36 -2.23
CA THR A 114 6.50 -16.13 -3.02
C THR A 114 5.94 -16.40 -4.43
N THR A 115 6.36 -17.49 -5.06
CA THR A 115 5.86 -17.90 -6.37
C THR A 115 4.38 -18.25 -6.34
N ASP A 116 3.91 -18.93 -5.29
CA ASP A 116 2.49 -19.29 -5.12
C ASP A 116 1.61 -18.04 -4.99
N VAL A 117 2.04 -17.04 -4.21
CA VAL A 117 1.29 -15.78 -4.06
C VAL A 117 1.27 -14.98 -5.38
N LEU A 118 2.38 -14.94 -6.11
CA LEU A 118 2.41 -14.30 -7.43
C LEU A 118 1.48 -15.01 -8.41
N SER A 119 1.47 -16.34 -8.42
CA SER A 119 0.56 -17.15 -9.26
C SER A 119 -0.91 -16.90 -8.89
N PHE A 120 -1.20 -16.72 -7.60
CA PHE A 120 -2.52 -16.32 -7.15
C PHE A 120 -2.92 -14.94 -7.68
N PHE A 121 -2.02 -13.94 -7.67
CA PHE A 121 -2.29 -12.63 -8.25
C PHE A 121 -2.52 -12.68 -9.76
N ASP A 122 -1.77 -13.50 -10.49
CA ASP A 122 -1.99 -13.71 -11.92
C ASP A 122 -3.38 -14.28 -12.18
N ALA A 123 -3.85 -15.21 -11.35
CA ALA A 123 -5.19 -15.79 -11.44
C ALA A 123 -6.33 -14.79 -11.16
N LEU A 124 -6.04 -13.62 -10.57
CA LEU A 124 -7.01 -12.53 -10.39
C LEU A 124 -7.16 -11.65 -11.64
N THR A 125 -6.47 -11.98 -12.73
CA THR A 125 -6.56 -11.28 -14.02
C THR A 125 -7.81 -11.71 -14.80
N ASP A 126 -8.67 -10.75 -15.12
CA ASP A 126 -9.83 -11.00 -15.97
C ASP A 126 -9.45 -10.99 -17.45
N GLU A 127 -9.06 -12.17 -17.94
CA GLU A 127 -8.67 -12.40 -19.33
C GLU A 127 -9.75 -12.02 -20.35
N ARG A 128 -11.04 -12.11 -19.97
CA ARG A 128 -12.14 -11.73 -20.88
C ARG A 128 -12.22 -10.22 -21.04
N PHE A 129 -11.93 -9.47 -19.99
CA PHE A 129 -11.90 -8.01 -20.06
C PHE A 129 -10.70 -7.52 -20.87
N VAL A 130 -9.49 -7.98 -20.52
CA VAL A 130 -8.24 -7.45 -21.11
C VAL A 130 -8.02 -7.86 -22.56
N ARG A 131 -8.64 -8.95 -23.02
CA ARG A 131 -8.57 -9.41 -24.42
C ARG A 131 -9.82 -9.06 -25.25
N ASN A 132 -10.74 -8.25 -24.73
CA ASN A 132 -11.96 -7.91 -25.45
C ASN A 132 -11.68 -6.88 -26.56
N PRO A 133 -11.77 -7.24 -27.86
CA PRO A 133 -11.55 -6.29 -28.94
C PRO A 133 -12.56 -5.14 -28.96
N ALA A 134 -13.77 -5.35 -28.41
CA ALA A 134 -14.78 -4.29 -28.31
C ALA A 134 -14.44 -3.22 -27.26
N LEU A 135 -13.47 -3.49 -26.37
CA LEU A 135 -12.97 -2.56 -25.36
C LEU A 135 -11.55 -2.09 -25.65
N ALA A 136 -11.00 -2.42 -26.83
CA ALA A 136 -9.69 -1.97 -27.25
C ALA A 136 -9.68 -0.45 -27.46
N ALA A 137 -8.48 0.14 -27.43
CA ALA A 137 -8.31 1.53 -27.81
C ALA A 137 -8.87 1.76 -29.22
N PRO A 138 -9.56 2.90 -29.47
CA PRO A 138 -9.98 3.24 -30.82
C PRO A 138 -8.75 3.33 -31.73
N GLU A 139 -8.91 2.85 -32.97
CA GLU A 139 -7.86 2.97 -34.00
C GLU A 139 -7.49 4.45 -34.20
N PRO A 140 -6.20 4.76 -34.42
CA PRO A 140 -5.70 6.13 -34.56
C PRO A 140 -6.25 6.87 -35.79
#